data_AF-A0A2G5X9C8-F1
#
_entry.id   AF-A0A2G5X9C8-F1
#
_cell.length_a   1.000
_cell.length_b   1.000
_cell.length_c   1.000
_cell.angle_alpha   90.00
_cell.angle_beta   90.00
_cell.angle_gamma   90.00
#
_symmetry.space_group_name_H-M   'P 1'
#
loop_
_entity.id
_entity.type
_entity.pdbx_description
1 polymer ?
#
loop_
_entity_poly.entity_id
_entity_poly.type
_entity_poly.pdbx_seq_one_letter_code
_entity_poly.pdbx_strand_id
1 'polypeptide(L)'
;MCEDLVPLLKRRYFTSAYDEAIETQSNTWFVKEDQLHLSAIQYTVGSDTIPNIRGILDSKEFDKYKAENPGAKPFMYGPEMKRDWIHVLNEVIVPLGDELR
;
A
#
# COMPACT_ATOMS: atom_id res chain seq x y z
N MET A 1 -13.56 -9.77 34.13
CA MET A 1 -13.79 -9.12 32.82
C MET A 1 -12.71 -8.09 32.56
N CYS A 2 -11.55 -8.52 32.06
CA CYS A 2 -10.48 -7.64 31.56
C CYS A 2 -9.64 -8.31 30.45
N GLU A 3 -9.85 -9.60 30.20
CA GLU A 3 -9.12 -10.38 29.19
C GLU A 3 -9.54 -10.05 27.75
N ASP A 4 -10.75 -9.51 27.55
CA ASP A 4 -11.30 -9.21 26.22
C ASP A 4 -10.75 -7.91 25.59
N LEU A 5 -10.08 -7.04 26.37
CA LEU A 5 -9.58 -5.75 25.86
C LEU A 5 -8.29 -5.89 25.06
N VAL A 6 -7.44 -6.86 25.40
CA VAL A 6 -6.13 -7.03 24.76
C VAL A 6 -6.26 -7.40 23.27
N PRO A 7 -7.11 -8.38 22.87
CA PRO A 7 -7.31 -8.70 21.45
C PRO A 7 -7.94 -7.54 20.66
N LEU A 8 -8.87 -6.78 21.26
CA LEU A 8 -9.52 -5.64 20.63
C LEU A 8 -8.54 -4.49 20.35
N LEU A 9 -7.69 -4.17 21.32
CA LEU A 9 -6.66 -3.14 21.17
C LEU A 9 -5.60 -3.55 20.13
N LYS A 10 -5.18 -4.82 20.16
CA LYS A 10 -4.24 -5.38 19.19
C LYS A 10 -4.80 -5.23 17.77
N ARG A 11 -6.02 -5.71 17.54
CA ARG A 11 -6.67 -5.64 16.23
C ARG A 11 -6.81 -4.20 15.74
N ARG A 12 -7.28 -3.28 16.60
CA ARG A 12 -7.42 -1.86 16.24
C ARG A 12 -6.07 -1.26 15.83
N TYR A 13 -5.02 -1.53 16.58
CA TYR A 13 -3.68 -1.02 16.28
C TYR A 13 -3.20 -1.50 14.90
N PHE A 14 -3.25 -2.81 14.65
CA PHE A 14 -2.76 -3.37 13.39
C PHE A 14 -3.62 -2.96 12.19
N THR A 15 -4.94 -2.84 12.35
CA THR A 15 -5.81 -2.30 11.29
C THR A 15 -5.44 -0.86 10.97
N SER A 16 -5.28 0.00 11.98
CA SER A 16 -4.88 1.40 11.75
C SER A 16 -3.50 1.52 11.10
N ALA A 17 -2.51 0.73 11.53
CA ALA A 17 -1.18 0.74 10.93
C ALA A 17 -1.19 0.24 9.47
N TYR A 18 -2.05 -0.75 9.17
CA TYR A 18 -2.21 -1.28 7.82
C TYR A 18 -2.82 -0.23 6.88
N ASP A 19 -3.88 0.43 7.34
CA ASP A 19 -4.57 1.48 6.56
C ASP A 19 -3.65 2.70 6.37
N GLU A 20 -2.91 3.11 7.39
CA GLU A 20 -1.94 4.22 7.33
C GLU A 20 -0.80 3.93 6.33
N ALA A 21 -0.32 2.69 6.25
CA ALA A 21 0.70 2.31 5.27
C ALA A 21 0.17 2.43 3.83
N ILE A 22 -1.10 2.08 3.60
CA ILE A 22 -1.76 2.22 2.29
C ILE A 22 -2.02 3.69 1.94
N GLU A 23 -2.51 4.47 2.89
CA GLU A 23 -2.72 5.92 2.74
C GLU A 23 -1.38 6.63 2.43
N THR A 24 -0.32 6.28 3.16
CA THR A 24 1.03 6.81 2.91
C THR A 24 1.51 6.51 1.49
N GLN A 25 1.29 5.28 1.02
CA GLN A 25 1.62 4.89 -0.34
C GLN A 25 0.79 5.67 -1.38
N SER A 26 -0.51 5.80 -1.13
CA SER A 26 -1.43 6.55 -1.99
C SER A 26 -0.99 8.00 -2.13
N ASN A 27 -0.68 8.66 -1.02
CA ASN A 27 -0.25 10.05 -1.00
C ASN A 27 1.15 10.25 -1.62
N THR A 28 2.06 9.31 -1.38
CA THR A 28 3.42 9.36 -1.96
C THR A 28 3.40 9.29 -3.48
N TRP A 29 2.60 8.36 -4.02
CA TRP A 29 2.56 8.11 -5.46
C TRP A 29 1.41 8.81 -6.18
N PHE A 30 0.48 9.45 -5.46
CA PHE A 30 -0.74 10.03 -6.01
C PHE A 30 -1.55 9.01 -6.83
N VAL A 31 -1.85 7.86 -6.21
CA VAL A 31 -2.74 6.81 -6.76
C VAL A 31 -3.88 6.58 -5.79
N LYS A 32 -4.99 5.98 -6.23
CA LYS A 32 -6.11 5.78 -5.31
C LYS A 32 -5.86 4.64 -4.30
N GLU A 33 -6.22 4.89 -3.05
CA GLU A 33 -6.13 3.92 -1.94
C GLU A 33 -6.91 2.63 -2.21
N ASP A 34 -8.11 2.73 -2.79
CA ASP A 34 -8.95 1.55 -3.08
C ASP A 34 -8.23 0.55 -4.00
N GLN A 35 -7.46 1.04 -4.96
CA GLN A 35 -6.67 0.20 -5.86
C GLN A 35 -5.51 -0.49 -5.14
N LEU A 36 -4.89 0.18 -4.17
CA LEU A 36 -3.84 -0.37 -3.31
C LEU A 36 -4.41 -1.39 -2.31
N HIS A 37 -5.56 -1.13 -1.70
CA HIS A 37 -6.27 -2.11 -0.86
C HIS A 37 -6.59 -3.38 -1.63
N LEU A 38 -7.15 -3.27 -2.85
CA LEU A 38 -7.42 -4.42 -3.71
C LEU A 38 -6.15 -5.20 -4.06
N SER A 39 -5.06 -4.48 -4.34
CA SER A 39 -3.76 -5.07 -4.61
C SER A 39 -3.23 -5.86 -3.40
N ALA A 40 -3.28 -5.25 -2.21
CA ALA A 40 -2.77 -5.80 -0.96
C ALA A 40 -3.54 -7.06 -0.52
N ILE A 41 -4.88 -7.04 -0.60
CA ILE A 41 -5.73 -8.19 -0.23
C ILE A 41 -5.41 -9.43 -1.09
N GLN A 42 -5.05 -9.22 -2.35
CA GLN A 42 -4.76 -10.29 -3.32
C GLN A 42 -3.29 -10.68 -3.35
N TYR A 43 -2.42 -9.97 -2.63
CA TYR A 43 -0.98 -10.18 -2.70
C TYR A 43 -0.56 -11.43 -1.91
N THR A 44 0.38 -12.17 -2.48
CA THR A 44 1.04 -13.30 -1.83
C THR A 44 2.50 -12.95 -1.63
N VAL A 45 3.01 -13.16 -0.41
CA VAL A 45 4.42 -12.89 -0.06
C VAL A 45 5.39 -13.55 -1.04
N GLY A 46 6.39 -12.79 -1.48
CA GLY A 46 7.38 -13.26 -2.46
C GLY A 46 6.84 -13.41 -3.90
N SER A 47 5.63 -12.92 -4.20
CA SER A 47 5.12 -12.86 -5.57
C SER A 47 5.90 -11.83 -6.40
N ASP A 48 6.31 -12.25 -7.60
CA ASP A 48 6.91 -11.39 -8.63
C ASP A 48 5.89 -10.45 -9.31
N THR A 49 4.60 -10.65 -9.01
CA THR A 49 3.50 -9.89 -9.62
C THR A 49 2.74 -9.08 -8.58
N ILE A 50 2.39 -7.85 -8.96
CA ILE A 50 1.52 -6.97 -8.19
C ILE A 50 0.08 -7.17 -8.68
N PRO A 51 -0.83 -7.70 -7.85
CA PRO A 51 -2.25 -7.79 -8.18
C PRO A 51 -2.82 -6.40 -8.43
N ASN A 52 -3.81 -6.31 -9.32
CA ASN A 52 -4.46 -5.05 -9.68
C ASN A 52 -3.54 -3.91 -10.18
N ILE A 53 -2.31 -4.21 -10.64
CA ILE A 53 -1.35 -3.16 -11.04
C ILE A 53 -1.88 -2.20 -12.12
N ARG A 54 -2.74 -2.71 -13.02
CA ARG A 54 -3.39 -1.86 -14.02
C ARG A 54 -4.30 -0.82 -13.37
N GLY A 55 -5.14 -1.21 -12.41
CA GLY A 55 -6.02 -0.29 -11.69
C GLY A 55 -5.25 0.80 -10.96
N ILE A 56 -4.15 0.42 -10.29
CA ILE A 56 -3.27 1.39 -9.61
C ILE A 56 -2.70 2.40 -10.61
N LEU A 57 -2.12 1.93 -11.71
CA LEU A 57 -1.49 2.81 -12.72
C LEU A 57 -2.49 3.66 -13.52
N ASP A 58 -3.71 3.16 -13.72
CA ASP A 58 -4.79 3.89 -14.39
C ASP A 58 -5.39 4.96 -13.46
N SER A 59 -5.25 4.79 -12.14
CA SER A 59 -5.71 5.75 -11.14
C SER A 59 -4.72 6.89 -10.83
N LYS A 60 -3.52 6.87 -11.43
CA LYS A 60 -2.45 7.82 -11.10
C LYS A 60 -2.81 9.25 -11.47
N GLU A 61 -2.44 10.18 -10.59
CA GLU A 61 -2.48 11.62 -10.83
C GLU A 61 -1.05 12.14 -11.01
N PHE A 62 -0.41 11.78 -12.13
CA PHE A 62 1.01 12.08 -12.37
C PHE A 62 1.33 13.58 -12.32
N ASP A 63 0.40 14.44 -12.71
CA ASP A 63 0.61 15.90 -12.63
C ASP A 63 0.80 16.38 -11.19
N LYS A 64 0.08 15.79 -10.22
CA LYS A 64 0.28 16.08 -8.79
C LYS A 64 1.62 15.54 -8.29
N TYR A 65 1.95 14.29 -8.66
CA TYR A 65 3.26 13.71 -8.33
C TYR A 65 4.42 14.56 -8.86
N LYS A 66 4.32 15.06 -10.10
CA LYS A 66 5.33 15.90 -10.73
C LYS A 66 5.43 17.29 -10.09
N ALA A 67 4.36 17.83 -9.51
CA ALA A 67 4.42 19.08 -8.77
C ALA A 67 5.33 18.97 -7.54
N GLU A 68 5.23 17.85 -6.80
CA GLU A 68 6.11 17.54 -5.66
C GLU A 68 7.49 17.01 -6.10
N ASN A 69 7.58 16.45 -7.31
CA ASN A 69 8.81 15.87 -7.87
C ASN A 69 9.11 16.46 -9.27
N PRO A 70 9.61 17.71 -9.38
CA PRO A 70 9.77 18.39 -10.68
C PRO A 70 10.65 17.66 -11.69
N GLY A 71 11.59 16.82 -11.23
CA GLY A 71 12.49 16.02 -12.05
C GLY A 71 11.91 14.67 -12.52
N ALA A 72 10.69 14.33 -12.10
CA ALA A 72 10.08 13.04 -12.40
C ALA A 72 9.85 12.83 -13.90
N LYS A 73 10.23 11.66 -14.39
CA LYS A 73 10.03 11.26 -15.78
C LYS A 73 8.81 10.32 -15.88
N PRO A 74 7.84 10.58 -16.77
CA PRO A 74 6.62 9.77 -16.87
C PRO A 74 6.87 8.26 -17.06
N PHE A 75 7.91 7.89 -17.82
CA PHE A 75 8.24 6.50 -18.08
C PHE A 75 8.91 5.78 -16.89
N MET A 76 9.47 6.54 -15.94
CA MET A 76 10.10 6.00 -14.72
C MET A 76 9.09 5.80 -13.59
N TYR A 77 8.03 6.61 -13.56
CA TYR A 77 7.00 6.58 -12.52
C TYR A 77 6.44 5.17 -12.29
N GLY A 78 6.03 4.48 -13.35
CA GLY A 78 5.42 3.15 -13.25
C GLY A 78 6.38 2.12 -12.65
N PRO A 79 7.58 1.92 -13.22
CA PRO A 79 8.59 1.02 -12.64
C PRO A 79 8.99 1.34 -11.20
N GLU A 80 9.18 2.62 -10.86
CA GLU A 80 9.58 3.03 -9.51
C GLU A 80 8.47 2.78 -8.50
N MET A 81 7.23 3.18 -8.83
CA MET A 81 6.07 2.92 -7.97
C MET A 81 5.87 1.44 -7.71
N LYS A 82 6.01 0.59 -8.74
CA LYS A 82 5.90 -0.86 -8.59
C LYS A 82 6.94 -1.42 -7.62
N ARG A 83 8.19 -0.99 -7.77
CA ARG A 83 9.29 -1.46 -6.93
C ARG A 83 9.06 -1.08 -5.46
N ASP A 84 8.67 0.17 -5.24
CA ASP A 84 8.35 0.67 -3.91
C ASP A 84 7.16 -0.07 -3.31
N TRP A 85 6.09 -0.27 -4.08
CA TRP A 85 4.91 -0.98 -3.60
C TRP A 85 5.18 -2.44 -3.26
N ILE A 86 6.01 -3.15 -4.04
CA ILE A 86 6.44 -4.53 -3.69
C ILE A 86 7.20 -4.55 -2.36
N HIS A 87 8.06 -3.57 -2.12
CA HIS A 87 8.81 -3.47 -0.87
C HIS A 87 7.86 -3.24 0.32
N VAL A 88 6.95 -2.28 0.21
CA VAL A 88 5.93 -2.02 1.25
C VAL A 88 5.00 -3.21 1.46
N LEU A 89 4.60 -3.90 0.39
CA LEU A 89 3.79 -5.12 0.49
C LEU A 89 4.48 -6.20 1.33
N ASN A 90 5.76 -6.49 1.06
CA ASN A 90 6.49 -7.56 1.74
C ASN A 90 6.93 -7.18 3.15
N GLU A 91 7.35 -5.94 3.37
CA GLU A 91 7.98 -5.52 4.64
C GLU A 91 7.00 -4.94 5.65
N VAL A 92 5.84 -4.45 5.20
CA VAL A 92 4.87 -3.75 6.05
C VAL A 92 3.50 -4.43 5.99
N ILE A 93 2.89 -4.48 4.81
CA ILE A 93 1.48 -4.90 4.66
C ILE A 93 1.28 -6.37 5.04
N VAL A 94 2.12 -7.28 4.53
CA VAL A 94 2.01 -8.71 4.83
C VAL A 94 2.23 -8.98 6.32
N PRO A 95 3.31 -8.50 6.98
CA PRO A 95 3.49 -8.66 8.42
C PRO A 95 2.32 -8.11 9.27
N LEU A 96 1.80 -6.92 8.95
CA LEU A 96 0.65 -6.35 9.65
C LEU A 96 -0.62 -7.19 9.44
N GLY A 97 -0.81 -7.71 8.22
CA GLY A 97 -1.92 -8.59 7.88
C GLY A 97 -1.88 -9.93 8.58
N ASP A 98 -0.69 -10.50 8.78
CA ASP A 98 -0.51 -11.77 9.52
C ASP A 98 -0.83 -11.62 11.02
N GLU A 99 -0.61 -10.45 11.61
CA GLU A 99 -1.00 -10.15 13.00
C GLU A 99 -2.52 -9.99 13.20
N LEU A 100 -3.27 -9.83 12.11
CA LEU A 100 -4.73 -9.68 12.09
C LEU A 100 -5.48 -11.00 11.86
N ARG A 101 -4.77 -12.10 11.57
CA ARG A 101 -5.34 -13.43 11.28
C ARG A 101 -5.56 -14.27 12.54
#